data_AF-A0A953WX66-F1
#
_entry.id   AF-A0A953WX66-F1
#
_cell.length_a   1.000
_cell.length_b   1.000
_cell.length_c   1.000
_cell.angle_alpha   90.00
_cell.angle_beta   90.00
_cell.angle_gamma   90.00
#
_symmetry.space_group_name_H-M   'P 1'
#
loop_
_entity.id
_entity.type
_entity.pdbx_description
1 polymer ?
#
loop_
_entity_poly.entity_id
_entity_poly.type
_entity_poly.pdbx_seq_one_letter_code
_entity_poly.pdbx_strand_id
1 'polypeptide(L)'
;MRRLAAPLAGLLLAACASAPEPDVPAPVAACHALFDGDAELAQELAGSGAGTGELCTCFASEYAAQDADGQSDMLALVETLVDVRAAKGFNSVEETVELMEEDRDGAEFGFPEDRFKATGEVIEEAILRAMRDPAGCAAP
;
A
#
# COMPACT_ATOMS: atom_id res chain seq x y z
N MET A 1 -38.56 -49.21 34.30
CA MET A 1 -37.62 -48.13 34.67
C MET A 1 -36.34 -48.26 33.86
N ARG A 2 -36.05 -47.32 32.95
CA ARG A 2 -34.70 -46.83 32.57
C ARG A 2 -34.85 -45.65 31.61
N ARG A 3 -34.03 -44.62 31.81
CA ARG A 3 -34.14 -43.25 31.29
C ARG A 3 -33.26 -43.02 30.04
N LEU A 4 -33.43 -41.81 29.45
CA LEU A 4 -32.49 -40.98 28.65
C LEU A 4 -32.37 -41.32 27.15
N ALA A 5 -32.26 -40.39 26.20
CA ALA A 5 -32.12 -38.92 26.20
C ALA A 5 -32.56 -38.34 24.83
N ALA A 6 -33.02 -37.08 24.80
CA ALA A 6 -33.09 -36.25 23.60
C ALA A 6 -31.75 -35.54 23.35
N PRO A 7 -31.39 -35.24 22.09
CA PRO A 7 -31.10 -33.86 21.70
C PRO A 7 -31.55 -33.56 20.23
N LEU A 8 -32.24 -32.44 19.96
CA LEU A 8 -31.79 -31.07 19.65
C LEU A 8 -31.86 -30.75 18.16
N ALA A 9 -32.63 -29.71 17.89
CA ALA A 9 -32.84 -29.08 16.60
C ALA A 9 -31.54 -28.53 16.00
N GLY A 10 -31.29 -28.85 14.74
CA GLY A 10 -30.31 -28.15 13.92
C GLY A 10 -30.94 -26.94 13.25
N LEU A 11 -30.72 -25.75 13.81
CA LEU A 11 -30.77 -24.50 13.06
C LEU A 11 -29.58 -24.49 12.09
N LEU A 12 -29.84 -24.73 10.80
CA LEU A 12 -28.89 -24.38 9.75
C LEU A 12 -29.05 -22.90 9.44
N LEU A 13 -28.37 -22.06 10.21
CA LEU A 13 -28.05 -20.71 9.78
C LEU A 13 -27.06 -20.83 8.63
N ALA A 14 -27.53 -20.55 7.42
CA ALA A 14 -26.67 -20.32 6.26
C ALA A 14 -25.78 -19.12 6.58
N ALA A 15 -24.57 -19.39 7.06
CA ALA A 15 -23.50 -18.42 7.03
C ALA A 15 -23.28 -18.05 5.57
N CYS A 16 -23.50 -16.79 5.21
CA CYS A 16 -23.01 -16.23 3.97
C CYS A 16 -21.49 -16.44 3.99
N ALA A 17 -21.02 -17.44 3.27
CA ALA A 17 -19.62 -17.58 2.96
C ALA A 17 -19.28 -16.40 2.05
N SER A 18 -18.77 -15.33 2.64
CA SER A 18 -18.02 -14.32 1.91
C SER A 18 -16.97 -15.09 1.11
N ALA A 19 -17.01 -14.96 -0.22
CA ALA A 19 -15.96 -15.48 -1.06
C ALA A 19 -14.61 -14.99 -0.51
N PRO A 20 -13.54 -15.82 -0.51
CA PRO A 20 -12.22 -15.30 -0.20
C PRO A 20 -11.98 -14.15 -1.19
N GLU A 21 -11.75 -12.96 -0.66
CA GLU A 21 -11.26 -11.87 -1.48
C GLU A 21 -10.01 -12.38 -2.19
N PRO A 22 -9.82 -12.09 -3.49
CA PRO A 22 -8.57 -12.42 -4.14
C PRO A 22 -7.44 -11.89 -3.28
N ASP A 23 -6.43 -12.72 -3.01
CA ASP A 23 -5.24 -12.31 -2.26
C ASP A 23 -4.64 -11.07 -2.96
N VAL A 24 -5.01 -9.88 -2.49
CA VAL A 24 -4.39 -8.64 -2.93
C VAL A 24 -2.94 -8.75 -2.48
N PRO A 25 -1.95 -8.68 -3.39
CA PRO A 25 -0.56 -8.74 -2.98
C PRO A 25 -0.32 -7.66 -1.92
N ALA A 26 0.38 -8.02 -0.84
CA ALA A 26 0.79 -7.07 0.20
C ALA A 26 1.28 -5.70 -0.35
N PRO A 27 2.09 -5.62 -1.43
CA PRO A 27 2.53 -4.33 -1.98
C PRO A 27 1.39 -3.49 -2.61
N VAL A 28 0.38 -4.11 -3.23
CA VAL A 28 -0.76 -3.38 -3.81
C VAL A 28 -1.60 -2.75 -2.70
N ALA A 29 -1.87 -3.50 -1.63
CA ALA A 29 -2.61 -2.98 -0.48
C ALA A 29 -1.84 -1.87 0.24
N ALA A 30 -0.52 -2.02 0.39
CA ALA A 30 0.35 -0.99 0.97
C ALA A 30 0.34 0.30 0.14
N CYS A 31 0.43 0.18 -1.20
CA CYS A 31 0.31 1.33 -2.10
C CYS A 31 -1.03 2.07 -1.94
N HIS A 32 -2.15 1.34 -1.90
CA HIS A 32 -3.45 1.96 -1.69
C HIS A 32 -3.55 2.66 -0.33
N ALA A 33 -3.02 2.06 0.74
CA ALA A 33 -2.98 2.70 2.05
C ALA A 33 -2.21 4.03 2.02
N LEU A 34 -1.15 4.13 1.22
CA LEU A 34 -0.35 5.33 1.10
C LEU A 34 -1.03 6.42 0.24
N PHE A 35 -1.49 6.06 -0.96
CA PHE A 35 -1.88 7.04 -1.98
C PHE A 35 -3.38 7.29 -2.09
N ASP A 36 -4.23 6.43 -1.54
CA ASP A 36 -5.67 6.69 -1.56
C ASP A 36 -5.98 8.01 -0.82
N GLY A 37 -6.89 8.79 -1.40
CA GLY A 37 -7.29 10.09 -0.86
C GLY A 37 -6.29 11.23 -1.14
N ASP A 38 -5.14 10.97 -1.76
CA ASP A 38 -4.26 12.02 -2.28
C ASP A 38 -4.86 12.62 -3.57
N ALA A 39 -5.56 13.74 -3.42
CA ALA A 39 -6.30 14.37 -4.52
C ALA A 39 -5.38 15.04 -5.55
N GLU A 40 -4.19 15.48 -5.14
CA GLU A 40 -3.22 16.13 -6.01
C GLU A 40 -2.60 15.08 -6.92
N LEU A 41 -2.03 14.02 -6.35
CA LEU A 41 -1.49 12.90 -7.12
C LEU A 41 -2.56 12.26 -8.02
N ALA A 42 -3.79 12.10 -7.53
CA ALA A 42 -4.88 11.57 -8.35
C ALA A 42 -5.19 12.44 -9.57
N GLN A 43 -5.08 13.77 -9.45
CA GLN A 43 -5.25 14.69 -10.56
C GLN A 43 -4.10 14.59 -11.57
N GLU A 44 -2.86 14.46 -11.09
CA GLU A 44 -1.68 14.29 -11.93
C GLU A 44 -1.74 12.99 -12.74
N LEU A 45 -2.04 11.88 -12.08
CA LEU A 45 -2.24 10.57 -12.72
C LEU A 45 -3.33 10.65 -13.80
N ALA A 46 -4.47 11.26 -13.47
CA ALA A 46 -5.58 11.41 -14.41
C ALA A 46 -5.20 12.26 -15.63
N GLY A 47 -4.35 13.28 -15.45
CA GLY A 47 -3.79 14.08 -16.55
C GLY A 47 -2.99 13.25 -17.56
N SER A 48 -2.40 12.15 -17.10
CA SER A 48 -1.66 11.17 -17.89
C SER A 48 -2.49 9.95 -18.35
N GLY A 49 -3.78 9.91 -18.01
CA GLY A 49 -4.66 8.79 -18.32
C GLY A 49 -4.47 7.54 -17.45
N ALA A 50 -3.80 7.69 -16.30
CA ALA A 50 -3.64 6.66 -15.27
C ALA A 50 -4.53 6.96 -14.06
N GLY A 51 -4.76 5.96 -13.21
CA GLY A 51 -5.35 6.12 -11.89
C GLY A 51 -4.50 5.45 -10.82
N THR A 52 -4.97 5.53 -9.57
CA THR A 52 -4.28 4.91 -8.42
C THR A 52 -4.16 3.38 -8.58
N GLY A 53 -5.07 2.72 -9.30
CA GLY A 53 -4.97 1.29 -9.58
C GLY A 53 -3.77 0.95 -10.48
N GLU A 54 -3.55 1.72 -11.54
CA GLU A 54 -2.37 1.60 -12.40
C GLU A 54 -1.08 1.92 -11.63
N LEU A 55 -1.10 2.97 -10.80
CA LEU A 55 -0.01 3.27 -9.87
C LEU A 55 0.32 2.07 -8.97
N CYS A 56 -0.67 1.49 -8.30
CA CYS A 56 -0.43 0.37 -7.40
C CYS A 56 -0.03 -0.92 -8.11
N THR A 57 -0.36 -1.04 -9.40
CA THR A 57 0.19 -2.08 -10.26
C THR A 57 1.67 -1.84 -10.55
N CYS A 58 2.07 -0.61 -10.89
CA CYS A 58 3.47 -0.22 -11.07
C CYS A 58 4.29 -0.40 -9.80
N PHE A 59 3.77 0.05 -8.66
CA PHE A 59 4.40 -0.12 -7.36
C PHE A 59 4.69 -1.60 -7.06
N ALA A 60 3.71 -2.48 -7.29
CA ALA A 60 3.89 -3.91 -7.08
C ALA A 60 4.93 -4.53 -8.04
N SER A 61 5.03 -4.04 -9.28
CA SER A 61 6.08 -4.44 -10.21
C SER A 61 7.47 -4.00 -9.75
N GLU A 62 7.63 -2.73 -9.32
CA GLU A 62 8.91 -2.23 -8.82
C GLU A 62 9.33 -2.94 -7.53
N TYR A 63 8.38 -3.20 -6.64
CA TYR A 63 8.57 -4.02 -5.45
C TYR A 63 9.06 -5.43 -5.78
N ALA A 64 8.43 -6.10 -6.75
CA ALA A 64 8.81 -7.45 -7.15
C ALA A 64 10.20 -7.52 -7.82
N ALA A 65 10.69 -6.40 -8.36
CA ALA A 65 12.02 -6.30 -8.96
C ALA A 65 13.14 -6.12 -7.93
N GLN A 66 12.80 -5.72 -6.69
CA GLN A 66 13.77 -5.59 -5.61
C GLN A 66 14.21 -6.96 -5.04
N ASP A 67 15.36 -6.99 -4.38
CA ASP A 67 15.74 -8.10 -3.52
C ASP A 67 14.97 -8.07 -2.18
N ALA A 68 15.22 -9.05 -1.31
CA ALA A 68 14.47 -9.17 -0.05
C ALA A 68 14.65 -7.97 0.89
N ASP A 69 15.84 -7.36 0.90
CA ASP A 69 16.13 -6.19 1.73
C ASP A 69 15.42 -4.96 1.16
N GLY A 70 15.49 -4.74 -0.15
CA GLY A 70 14.76 -3.65 -0.83
C GLY A 70 13.24 -3.78 -0.68
N GLN A 71 12.70 -5.01 -0.75
CA GLN A 71 11.29 -5.28 -0.47
C GLN A 71 10.92 -4.91 0.98
N SER A 72 11.74 -5.30 1.94
CA SER A 72 11.51 -4.95 3.35
C SER A 72 11.57 -3.43 3.56
N ASP A 73 12.49 -2.74 2.91
CA ASP A 73 12.67 -1.30 3.02
C ASP A 73 11.49 -0.53 2.41
N MET A 74 11.00 -0.95 1.24
CA MET A 74 9.81 -0.37 0.61
C MET A 74 8.57 -0.47 1.51
N LEU A 75 8.30 -1.64 2.09
CA LEU A 75 7.14 -1.79 2.98
C LEU A 75 7.29 -0.99 4.27
N ALA A 76 8.49 -0.96 4.85
CA ALA A 76 8.76 -0.17 6.05
C ALA A 76 8.59 1.33 5.78
N LEU A 77 9.07 1.84 4.64
CA LEU A 77 8.88 3.24 4.27
C LEU A 77 7.40 3.58 4.08
N VAL A 78 6.65 2.72 3.36
CA VAL A 78 5.22 2.92 3.16
C VAL A 78 4.46 2.94 4.49
N GLU A 79 4.75 2.01 5.40
CA GLU A 79 4.15 1.98 6.73
C GLU A 79 4.42 3.29 7.50
N THR A 80 5.68 3.74 7.52
CA THR A 80 6.04 5.01 8.15
C THR A 80 5.32 6.21 7.52
N LEU A 81 5.27 6.31 6.19
CA LEU A 81 4.58 7.41 5.50
C LEU A 81 3.08 7.42 5.81
N VAL A 82 2.42 6.25 5.83
CA VAL A 82 1.00 6.13 6.19
C VAL A 82 0.77 6.62 7.62
N ASP A 83 1.61 6.17 8.56
CA ASP A 83 1.50 6.55 9.97
C ASP A 83 1.72 8.05 10.19
N VAL A 84 2.74 8.63 9.55
CA VAL A 84 3.04 10.07 9.65
C VAL A 84 1.91 10.90 9.01
N ARG A 85 1.44 10.51 7.82
CA ARG A 85 0.33 11.19 7.12
C ARG A 85 -0.93 11.21 8.01
N ALA A 86 -1.27 10.07 8.61
CA ALA A 86 -2.40 9.95 9.52
C ALA A 86 -2.22 10.76 10.82
N ALA A 87 -1.03 10.72 11.42
CA ALA A 87 -0.73 11.41 12.67
C ALA A 87 -0.72 12.95 12.53
N LYS A 88 -0.26 13.46 11.39
CA LYS A 88 -0.18 14.90 11.11
C LYS A 88 -1.45 15.44 10.44
N GLY A 89 -2.31 14.55 9.93
CA GLY A 89 -3.53 14.93 9.22
C GLY A 89 -3.26 15.52 7.84
N PHE A 90 -2.16 15.10 7.20
CA PHE A 90 -1.78 15.53 5.86
C PHE A 90 -2.70 14.92 4.81
N ASN A 91 -2.99 15.70 3.78
CA ASN A 91 -3.88 15.25 2.69
C ASN A 91 -3.09 14.73 1.50
N SER A 92 -1.81 15.09 1.37
CA SER A 92 -0.92 14.56 0.34
C SER A 92 0.25 13.76 0.92
N VAL A 93 0.77 12.85 0.11
CA VAL A 93 2.01 12.12 0.39
C VAL A 93 3.21 13.06 0.28
N GLU A 94 3.17 14.06 -0.60
CA GLU A 94 4.22 15.08 -0.73
C GLU A 94 4.45 15.84 0.58
N GLU A 95 3.41 16.35 1.25
CA GLU A 95 3.52 17.00 2.57
C GLU A 95 4.20 16.09 3.61
N THR A 96 3.93 14.77 3.51
CA THR A 96 4.49 13.76 4.42
C THR A 96 5.98 13.54 4.13
N VAL A 97 6.35 13.44 2.84
CA VAL A 97 7.74 13.30 2.38
C VAL A 97 8.56 14.51 2.76
N GLU A 98 8.07 15.73 2.49
CA GLU A 98 8.75 16.98 2.85
C GLU A 98 9.08 17.04 4.35
N LEU A 99 8.13 16.66 5.21
CA LEU A 99 8.37 16.59 6.65
C LEU A 99 9.45 15.56 7.02
N MET A 100 9.42 14.38 6.40
CA MET A 100 10.41 13.33 6.69
C MET A 100 11.81 13.69 6.20
N GLU A 101 11.94 14.45 5.12
CA GLU A 101 13.25 14.94 4.63
C GLU A 101 13.94 15.92 5.60
N GLU A 102 13.19 16.54 6.51
CA GLU A 102 13.74 17.39 7.57
C GLU A 102 14.44 16.55 8.67
N ASP A 103 14.06 15.29 8.86
CA ASP A 103 14.61 14.34 9.86
C ASP A 103 15.81 13.56 9.32
N ARG A 104 16.89 14.28 8.98
CA ARG A 104 18.04 13.71 8.25
C ARG A 104 18.71 12.51 8.92
N ASP A 105 18.81 12.53 10.25
CA ASP A 105 19.42 11.43 11.01
C ASP A 105 18.44 10.27 11.29
N GLY A 106 17.16 10.44 10.92
CA GLY A 106 16.10 9.47 11.11
C GLY A 106 15.69 9.30 12.57
N ALA A 107 15.99 10.26 13.45
CA ALA A 107 15.73 10.14 14.88
C ALA A 107 14.24 10.22 15.22
N GLU A 108 13.45 10.96 14.44
CA GLU A 108 12.00 11.09 14.63
C GLU A 108 11.25 9.90 14.01
N PHE A 109 11.60 9.50 12.79
CA PHE A 109 10.80 8.55 12.00
C PHE A 109 11.45 7.16 11.81
N GLY A 110 12.67 6.96 12.30
CA GLY A 110 13.38 5.68 12.21
C GLY A 110 13.86 5.33 10.80
N PHE A 111 13.92 6.31 9.90
CA PHE A 111 14.29 6.12 8.50
C PHE A 111 15.40 7.12 8.12
N PRO A 112 16.68 6.72 8.20
CA PRO A 112 17.81 7.61 7.89
C PRO A 112 17.76 8.13 6.44
N GLU A 113 18.27 9.35 6.19
CA GLU A 113 18.20 10.04 4.88
C GLU A 113 18.64 9.17 3.70
N ASP A 114 19.75 8.45 3.81
CA ASP A 114 20.27 7.61 2.71
C ASP A 114 19.30 6.47 2.35
N ARG A 115 18.70 5.83 3.37
CA ARG A 115 17.71 4.76 3.18
C ARG A 115 16.42 5.35 2.60
N PHE A 116 16.00 6.51 3.13
CA PHE A 116 14.79 7.22 2.70
C PHE A 116 14.86 7.54 1.22
N LYS A 117 15.97 8.16 0.77
CA LYS A 117 16.17 8.51 -0.64
C LYS A 117 16.23 7.27 -1.53
N ALA A 118 17.05 6.29 -1.19
CA ALA A 118 17.19 5.08 -2.01
C ALA A 118 15.86 4.35 -2.19
N THR A 119 15.04 4.26 -1.13
CA THR A 119 13.73 3.62 -1.20
C THR A 119 12.69 4.51 -1.88
N GLY A 120 12.72 5.82 -1.60
CA GLY A 120 11.84 6.82 -2.19
C GLY A 120 11.99 6.92 -3.71
N GLU A 121 13.21 6.82 -4.24
CA GLU A 121 13.48 6.79 -5.68
C GLU A 121 12.75 5.63 -6.38
N VAL A 122 12.64 4.46 -5.73
CA VAL A 122 11.91 3.32 -6.29
C VAL A 122 10.39 3.58 -6.32
N ILE A 123 9.86 4.24 -5.29
CA ILE A 123 8.44 4.63 -5.24
C ILE A 123 8.14 5.71 -6.27
N GLU A 124 9.04 6.69 -6.43
CA GLU A 124 8.93 7.73 -7.45
C GLU A 124 8.95 7.14 -8.86
N GLU A 125 9.84 6.18 -9.15
CA GLU A 125 9.84 5.50 -10.45
C GLU A 125 8.51 4.77 -10.70
N ALA A 126 7.87 4.17 -9.69
CA ALA A 126 6.54 3.60 -9.84
C ALA A 126 5.49 4.64 -10.25
N ILE A 127 5.53 5.85 -9.67
CA ILE A 127 4.66 6.98 -10.03
C ILE A 127 4.92 7.43 -11.46
N LEU A 128 6.17 7.71 -11.81
CA LEU A 128 6.57 8.14 -13.14
C LEU A 128 6.21 7.10 -14.20
N ARG A 129 6.39 5.81 -13.89
CA ARG A 129 6.04 4.71 -14.78
C ARG A 129 4.54 4.61 -14.98
N ALA A 130 3.74 4.76 -13.92
CA ALA A 130 2.27 4.80 -14.03
C ALA A 130 1.80 5.96 -14.92
N MET A 131 2.44 7.13 -14.82
CA MET A 131 2.12 8.28 -15.67
C MET A 131 2.57 8.08 -17.13
N ARG A 132 3.71 7.43 -17.38
CA ARG A 132 4.27 7.30 -18.72
C ARG A 132 3.71 6.10 -19.50
N ASP A 133 3.57 4.96 -18.85
CA ASP A 133 3.17 3.68 -19.44
C ASP A 133 2.39 2.82 -18.42
N PRO A 134 1.13 3.20 -18.10
CA PRO A 134 0.33 2.52 -17.07
C PRO A 134 0.08 1.04 -17.39
N ALA A 135 -0.02 0.69 -18.67
CA ALA A 135 -0.23 -0.69 -19.11
C ALA A 135 1.05 -1.55 -19.00
N GLY A 136 2.23 -0.93 -19.11
CA GLY A 136 3.52 -1.60 -19.06
C GLY A 136 3.93 -2.11 -17.67
N CYS A 137 3.14 -1.82 -16.64
CA CYS A 137 3.35 -2.31 -15.28
C CYS A 137 2.62 -3.62 -14.96
N ALA A 138 1.60 -3.97 -15.77
CA ALA A 138 0.96 -5.27 -15.63
C ALA A 138 1.98 -6.35 -16.02
N ALA A 139 2.23 -7.31 -15.11
CA ALA A 139 3.00 -8.49 -15.46
C ALA A 139 2.31 -9.21 -16.65
N PRO A 140 3.07 -9.71 -17.64
CA PRO A 140 2.51 -10.43 -18.79
C PRO A 140 1.81 -11.74 -18.40
#